data_AF-A0A922DGN3-F1
#
_entry.id   AF-A0A922DGN3-F1
#
_cell.length_a   1.000
_cell.length_b   1.000
_cell.length_c   1.000
_cell.angle_alpha   90.00
_cell.angle_beta   90.00
_cell.angle_gamma   90.00
#
_symmetry.space_group_name_H-M   'P 1'
#
loop_
_entity.id
_entity.type
_entity.pdbx_description
1 polymer ?
#
loop_
_entity_poly.entity_id
_entity_poly.type
_entity_poly.pdbx_seq_one_letter_code
_entity_poly.pdbx_strand_id
1 'polypeptide(L)'
;MIRFYCLQNRGSGASLMAKAAIRSHAPALYSLAVIQFNGSGGSKSDKNLQAGVALCARAAFLGHVDALRELGHCFQDGYGARQNIAQGRRFLVQANARELASVLRYLSSPAWRQHNHNHNPPCVSDSGCEGLLSDFGCNVPAPEAHPVNRFLRDWFESERGELGKGLRLCSHGGCGRPETRAHEFRRCSVCGMVNYCSRGCQALDWKLRHKAECMPIERLLDEVGVAGNNGADGVGGMVEVEEIE
;
A
#
# COMPACT_ATOMS: atom_id res chain seq x y z
N MET A 1 17.22 -14.17 -24.36
CA MET A 1 18.08 -15.31 -24.77
C MET A 1 19.54 -14.86 -24.67
N ILE A 2 20.42 -15.64 -24.03
CA ILE A 2 21.83 -15.25 -23.84
C ILE A 2 22.55 -15.24 -25.21
N ARG A 3 23.16 -14.09 -25.58
CA ARG A 3 23.64 -13.78 -26.95
C ARG A 3 24.62 -14.80 -27.57
N PHE A 4 25.40 -15.54 -26.78
CA PHE A 4 26.33 -16.53 -27.35
C PHE A 4 25.65 -17.82 -27.82
N TYR A 5 24.41 -18.12 -27.39
CA TYR A 5 23.64 -19.23 -27.98
C TYR A 5 23.32 -18.94 -29.46
N CYS A 6 23.08 -17.67 -29.80
CA CYS A 6 22.83 -17.23 -31.17
C CYS A 6 24.09 -17.31 -32.06
N LEU A 7 25.26 -17.08 -31.48
CA LEU A 7 26.55 -17.08 -32.21
C LEU A 7 27.22 -18.47 -32.26
N GLN A 8 26.55 -19.52 -31.78
CA GLN A 8 27.05 -20.91 -31.68
C GLN A 8 28.37 -21.09 -30.91
N ASN A 9 28.91 -20.05 -30.29
CA ASN A 9 30.17 -20.08 -29.56
C ASN A 9 29.95 -20.34 -28.05
N ARG A 10 29.36 -21.50 -27.74
CA ARG A 10 28.89 -21.85 -26.38
C ARG A 10 30.03 -21.95 -25.37
N GLY A 11 31.16 -22.55 -25.75
CA GLY A 11 32.29 -22.78 -24.85
C GLY A 11 32.98 -21.49 -24.38
N SER A 12 33.27 -20.57 -25.31
CA SER A 12 33.90 -19.29 -24.93
C SER A 12 32.93 -18.35 -24.20
N GLY A 13 31.65 -18.35 -24.57
CA GLY A 13 30.61 -17.55 -23.93
C GLY A 13 30.39 -17.92 -22.47
N ALA A 14 30.27 -19.21 -22.17
CA ALA A 14 30.15 -19.70 -20.80
C ALA A 14 31.42 -19.38 -19.97
N SER A 15 32.61 -19.55 -20.56
CA SER A 15 33.89 -19.23 -19.92
C SER A 15 34.01 -17.74 -19.56
N LEU A 16 33.65 -16.83 -20.46
CA LEU A 16 33.66 -15.38 -20.19
C LEU A 16 32.66 -14.99 -19.10
N MET A 17 31.47 -15.59 -19.13
CA MET A 17 30.45 -15.34 -18.10
C MET A 17 30.92 -15.83 -16.73
N ALA A 18 31.54 -17.02 -16.66
CA ALA A 18 32.15 -17.54 -15.43
C ALA A 18 33.25 -16.61 -14.92
N LYS A 19 34.15 -16.13 -15.79
CA LYS A 19 35.19 -15.14 -15.42
C LYS A 19 34.59 -13.84 -14.86
N ALA A 20 33.53 -13.31 -15.49
CA ALA A 20 32.84 -12.12 -15.00
C ALA A 20 32.15 -12.38 -13.65
N ALA A 21 31.49 -13.53 -13.50
CA ALA A 21 30.82 -13.92 -12.27
C ALA A 21 31.80 -14.11 -11.09
N ILE A 22 32.98 -14.67 -11.33
CA ILE A 22 34.07 -14.76 -10.34
C ILE A 22 34.44 -13.37 -9.81
N ARG A 23 34.45 -12.37 -10.69
CA ARG A 23 34.69 -10.95 -10.34
C ARG A 23 33.45 -10.23 -9.80
N SER A 24 32.44 -10.97 -9.33
CA SER A 24 31.19 -10.43 -8.77
C SER A 24 30.41 -9.55 -9.75
N HIS A 25 30.45 -9.84 -11.05
CA HIS A 25 29.60 -9.15 -12.01
C HIS A 25 28.14 -9.66 -11.90
N ALA A 26 27.28 -8.85 -11.29
CA ALA A 26 25.88 -9.18 -10.99
C ALA A 26 25.08 -9.78 -12.18
N PRO A 27 25.06 -9.16 -13.38
CA PRO A 27 24.35 -9.73 -14.53
C PRO A 27 24.92 -11.07 -15.02
N ALA A 28 26.22 -11.31 -14.84
CA ALA A 28 26.83 -12.57 -15.23
C ALA A 28 26.46 -13.68 -14.23
N LEU A 29 26.48 -13.37 -12.92
CA LEU A 29 25.97 -14.27 -11.88
C LEU A 29 24.52 -14.66 -12.13
N TYR A 30 23.66 -13.68 -12.44
CA TYR A 30 22.26 -13.93 -12.76
C TYR A 30 22.10 -14.80 -14.01
N SER A 31 22.88 -14.51 -15.07
CA SER A 31 22.85 -15.32 -16.29
C SER A 31 23.27 -16.77 -16.04
N LEU A 32 24.27 -17.01 -15.18
CA LEU A 32 24.64 -18.36 -14.75
C LEU A 32 23.51 -19.03 -13.94
N ALA A 33 22.82 -18.28 -13.08
CA ALA A 33 21.68 -18.82 -12.33
C ALA A 33 20.59 -19.34 -13.26
N VAL A 34 20.25 -18.58 -14.30
CA VAL A 34 19.30 -18.98 -15.35
C VAL A 34 19.76 -20.25 -16.06
N ILE A 35 21.06 -20.38 -16.36
CA ILE A 35 21.61 -21.61 -16.95
C ILE A 35 21.41 -22.80 -16.01
N GLN A 36 21.64 -22.63 -14.71
CA GLN A 36 21.46 -23.67 -13.69
C GLN A 36 19.99 -24.08 -13.52
N PHE A 37 19.04 -23.12 -13.59
CA PHE A 37 17.61 -23.41 -13.54
C PHE A 37 17.11 -24.14 -14.78
N ASN A 38 17.64 -23.80 -15.94
CA ASN A 38 17.20 -24.33 -17.22
C ASN A 38 17.96 -25.59 -17.65
N GLY A 39 19.13 -25.86 -17.08
CA GLY A 39 20.00 -26.97 -17.49
C GLY A 39 20.60 -26.75 -18.88
N SER A 40 20.87 -25.49 -19.24
CA SER A 40 21.30 -25.12 -20.60
C SER A 40 22.82 -25.18 -20.81
N GLY A 41 23.56 -25.81 -19.88
CA GLY A 41 25.01 -25.84 -19.81
C GLY A 41 25.71 -26.77 -20.82
N GLY A 42 24.97 -27.65 -21.48
CA GLY A 42 25.51 -28.60 -22.45
C GLY A 42 24.88 -30.00 -22.35
N SER A 43 24.37 -30.39 -21.18
CA SER A 43 23.66 -31.66 -20.95
C SER A 43 22.36 -31.45 -20.16
N LYS A 44 21.34 -32.30 -20.38
CA LYS A 44 20.06 -32.23 -19.62
C LYS A 44 20.23 -32.51 -18.12
N SER A 45 21.33 -33.12 -17.70
CA SER A 45 21.72 -33.32 -16.30
C SER A 45 22.33 -32.08 -15.63
N ASP A 46 22.51 -30.97 -16.35
CA ASP A 46 23.12 -29.75 -15.81
C ASP A 46 22.17 -28.89 -14.97
N LYS A 47 20.92 -29.32 -14.76
CA LYS A 47 20.00 -28.58 -13.87
C LYS A 47 20.44 -28.74 -12.43
N ASN A 48 20.84 -27.64 -11.81
CA ASN A 48 21.09 -27.56 -10.38
C ASN A 48 20.36 -26.35 -9.80
N LEU A 49 19.12 -26.58 -9.34
CA LEU A 49 18.26 -25.52 -8.82
C LEU A 49 18.86 -24.83 -7.59
N GLN A 50 19.52 -25.58 -6.71
CA GLN A 50 20.17 -25.03 -5.52
C GLN A 50 21.33 -24.09 -5.89
N ALA A 51 22.14 -24.48 -6.87
CA ALA A 51 23.19 -23.60 -7.42
C ALA A 51 22.58 -22.35 -8.08
N GLY A 52 21.47 -22.50 -8.81
CA GLY A 52 20.71 -21.39 -9.37
C GLY A 52 20.26 -20.39 -8.31
N VAL A 53 19.63 -20.86 -7.23
CA VAL A 53 19.23 -20.01 -6.10
C VAL A 53 20.43 -19.31 -5.46
N ALA A 54 21.54 -20.02 -5.22
CA ALA A 54 22.74 -19.43 -4.63
C ALA A 54 23.35 -18.32 -5.51
N LEU A 55 23.38 -18.52 -6.82
CA LEU A 55 23.83 -17.52 -7.79
C LEU A 55 22.89 -16.31 -7.83
N CYS A 56 21.57 -16.53 -7.82
CA CYS A 56 20.59 -15.45 -7.70
C CYS A 56 20.75 -14.67 -6.38
N ALA A 57 20.96 -15.35 -5.25
CA ALA A 57 21.21 -14.72 -3.96
C ALA A 57 22.42 -13.79 -4.01
N ARG A 58 23.53 -14.25 -4.59
CA ARG A 58 24.74 -13.43 -4.74
C ARG A 58 24.52 -12.26 -5.71
N ALA A 59 23.83 -12.46 -6.83
CA ALA A 59 23.52 -11.38 -7.77
C ALA A 59 22.57 -10.33 -7.16
N ALA A 60 21.55 -10.76 -6.41
CA ALA A 60 20.60 -9.90 -5.72
C ALA A 60 21.26 -9.07 -4.60
N PHE A 61 22.21 -9.66 -3.86
CA PHE A 61 23.04 -8.97 -2.88
C PHE A 61 23.84 -7.83 -3.52
N LEU A 62 24.33 -8.03 -4.73
CA LEU A 62 25.03 -7.02 -5.53
C LEU A 62 24.10 -6.03 -6.24
N GLY A 63 22.80 -6.06 -5.94
CA GLY A 63 21.81 -5.10 -6.45
C GLY A 63 21.10 -5.52 -7.75
N HIS A 64 21.31 -6.74 -8.27
CA HIS A 64 20.59 -7.19 -9.46
C HIS A 64 19.11 -7.43 -9.15
N VAL A 65 18.23 -6.62 -9.74
CA VAL A 65 16.81 -6.62 -9.38
C VAL A 65 16.09 -7.85 -9.90
N ASP A 66 16.38 -8.32 -11.12
CA ASP A 66 15.76 -9.56 -11.63
C ASP A 66 16.16 -10.79 -10.82
N ALA A 67 17.41 -10.87 -10.35
CA ALA A 67 17.84 -11.98 -9.49
C ALA A 67 17.10 -11.97 -8.15
N LEU A 68 16.83 -10.78 -7.59
CA LEU A 68 16.02 -10.64 -6.39
C LEU A 68 14.57 -11.08 -6.63
N ARG A 69 14.01 -10.76 -7.80
CA ARG A 69 12.68 -11.20 -8.21
C ARG A 69 12.60 -12.72 -8.35
N GLU A 70 13.60 -13.33 -9.00
CA GLU A 70 13.70 -14.78 -9.12
C GLU A 70 13.80 -15.48 -7.76
N LEU A 71 14.54 -14.92 -6.78
CA LEU A 71 14.52 -15.45 -5.41
C LEU A 71 13.12 -15.40 -4.81
N GLY A 72 12.39 -14.31 -5.05
CA GLY A 72 10.99 -14.18 -4.63
C GLY A 72 10.14 -15.37 -5.08
N HIS A 73 10.24 -15.73 -6.35
CA HIS A 73 9.55 -16.90 -6.92
C HIS A 73 10.09 -18.22 -6.35
N CYS A 74 11.41 -18.38 -6.26
CA CYS A 74 12.02 -19.59 -5.70
C CYS A 74 11.52 -19.91 -4.29
N PHE A 75 11.40 -18.89 -3.42
CA PHE A 75 10.86 -19.06 -2.07
C PHE A 75 9.35 -19.24 -2.04
N GLN A 76 8.58 -18.66 -2.98
CA GLN A 76 7.13 -18.89 -3.04
C GLN A 76 6.79 -20.32 -3.46
N ASP A 77 7.54 -20.86 -4.41
CA ASP A 77 7.20 -22.15 -5.05
C ASP A 77 8.02 -23.32 -4.49
N GLY A 78 9.02 -23.05 -3.63
CA GLY A 78 9.97 -24.06 -3.17
C GLY A 78 10.92 -24.54 -4.27
N TYR A 79 11.18 -23.70 -5.27
CA TYR A 79 11.98 -24.04 -6.45
C TYR A 79 13.48 -23.84 -6.14
N GLY A 80 14.19 -24.94 -5.88
CA GLY A 80 15.63 -24.90 -5.53
C GLY A 80 15.95 -24.41 -4.12
N ALA A 81 14.94 -24.02 -3.34
CA ALA A 81 15.03 -23.61 -1.95
C ALA A 81 13.82 -24.12 -1.16
N ARG A 82 13.91 -24.16 0.17
CA ARG A 82 12.75 -24.46 1.01
C ARG A 82 11.70 -23.36 0.84
N GLN A 83 10.45 -23.77 0.62
CA GLN A 83 9.34 -22.85 0.48
C GLN A 83 9.19 -21.96 1.73
N ASN A 84 9.10 -20.65 1.50
CA ASN A 84 8.79 -19.62 2.48
C ASN A 84 8.04 -18.48 1.77
N ILE A 85 6.72 -18.59 1.74
CA ILE A 85 5.85 -17.65 1.03
C ILE A 85 6.02 -16.22 1.55
N ALA A 86 6.16 -16.06 2.87
CA ALA A 86 6.34 -14.75 3.49
C ALA A 86 7.61 -14.08 2.97
N GLN A 87 8.76 -14.78 3.03
CA GLN A 87 10.03 -14.28 2.54
C GLN A 87 10.02 -14.02 1.03
N GLY A 88 9.42 -14.91 0.25
CA GLY A 88 9.28 -14.73 -1.20
C GLY A 88 8.50 -13.47 -1.57
N ARG A 89 7.37 -13.20 -0.89
CA ARG A 89 6.62 -11.93 -1.02
C ARG A 89 7.48 -10.73 -0.67
N ARG A 90 8.30 -10.80 0.39
CA ARG A 90 9.21 -9.71 0.77
C ARG A 90 10.17 -9.36 -0.36
N PHE A 91 10.80 -10.37 -0.97
CA PHE A 91 11.74 -10.14 -2.08
C PHE A 91 11.07 -9.56 -3.32
N LEU A 92 9.85 -9.98 -3.66
CA LEU A 92 9.11 -9.40 -4.80
C LEU A 92 8.78 -7.93 -4.58
N VAL A 93 8.31 -7.57 -3.38
CA VAL A 93 8.04 -6.16 -3.01
C VAL A 93 9.33 -5.34 -3.10
N GLN A 94 10.43 -5.85 -2.56
CA GLN A 94 11.73 -5.19 -2.60
C GLN A 94 12.25 -5.02 -4.04
N ALA A 95 12.07 -6.01 -4.92
CA ALA A 95 12.45 -5.91 -6.32
C ALA A 95 11.66 -4.81 -7.04
N ASN A 96 10.34 -4.77 -6.86
CA ASN A 96 9.48 -3.75 -7.46
C ASN A 96 9.84 -2.35 -6.98
N ALA A 97 10.14 -2.20 -5.69
CA ALA A 97 10.53 -0.90 -5.14
C ALA A 97 11.90 -0.42 -5.68
N ARG A 98 12.87 -1.34 -5.87
CA ARG A 98 14.16 -1.01 -6.49
C ARG A 98 14.01 -0.60 -7.96
N GLU A 99 13.16 -1.26 -8.74
CA GLU A 99 12.83 -0.83 -10.12
C GLU A 99 12.22 0.58 -10.13
N LEU A 100 11.19 0.80 -9.30
CA LEU A 100 10.53 2.10 -9.21
C LEU A 100 11.53 3.21 -8.84
N ALA A 101 12.38 2.98 -7.84
CA ALA A 101 13.41 3.94 -7.45
C ALA A 101 14.40 4.25 -8.59
N SER A 102 14.73 3.27 -9.44
CA SER A 102 15.55 3.47 -10.63
C SER A 102 14.86 4.39 -11.64
N VAL A 103 13.57 4.15 -11.93
CA VAL A 103 12.77 4.97 -12.83
C VAL A 103 12.63 6.40 -12.31
N LEU A 104 12.28 6.57 -11.04
CA LEU A 104 12.11 7.90 -10.44
C LEU A 104 13.42 8.70 -10.47
N ARG A 105 14.57 8.04 -10.27
CA ARG A 105 15.90 8.68 -10.40
C ARG A 105 16.16 9.12 -11.83
N TYR A 106 15.82 8.29 -12.81
CA TYR A 106 15.95 8.64 -14.22
C TYR A 106 15.07 9.84 -14.60
N LEU A 107 13.80 9.86 -14.17
CA LEU A 107 12.89 10.99 -14.39
C LEU A 107 13.35 12.27 -13.71
N SER A 108 14.00 12.14 -12.55
CA SER A 108 14.56 13.28 -11.80
C SER A 108 15.85 13.82 -12.43
N SER A 109 16.46 13.10 -13.39
CA SER A 109 17.70 13.50 -14.06
C SER A 109 17.53 14.76 -14.90
N PRO A 110 18.50 15.70 -14.89
CA PRO A 110 18.49 16.88 -15.77
C PRO A 110 18.35 16.53 -17.25
N ALA A 111 18.87 15.37 -17.68
CA ALA A 111 18.77 14.89 -19.06
C ALA A 111 17.34 14.62 -19.50
N TRP A 112 16.46 14.16 -18.60
CA TRP A 112 15.05 13.95 -18.90
C TRP A 112 14.28 15.27 -18.93
N ARG A 113 14.63 16.22 -18.04
CA ARG A 113 14.04 17.58 -18.00
C ARG A 113 14.32 18.41 -19.26
N GLN A 114 15.50 18.26 -19.86
CA GLN A 114 15.83 18.94 -21.14
C GLN A 114 15.03 18.37 -22.33
N HIS A 115 14.72 17.08 -22.31
CA HIS A 115 13.93 16.46 -23.38
C HIS A 115 12.42 16.70 -23.25
N ASN A 116 11.95 17.12 -22.08
CA ASN A 116 10.52 17.22 -21.78
C ASN A 116 10.19 18.55 -21.09
N HIS A 117 10.33 19.64 -21.83
CA HIS A 117 10.10 21.01 -21.34
C HIS A 117 8.65 21.36 -20.97
N ASN A 118 7.70 20.41 -21.03
CA ASN A 118 6.28 20.68 -20.83
C ASN A 118 5.60 19.88 -19.71
N HIS A 119 6.34 19.14 -18.90
CA HIS A 119 5.76 18.43 -17.76
C HIS A 119 6.50 18.74 -16.47
N ASN A 120 5.90 19.59 -15.64
CA ASN A 120 6.29 19.76 -14.24
C ASN A 120 6.02 18.45 -13.48
N PRO A 121 7.02 17.74 -12.95
CA PRO A 121 6.77 16.65 -12.04
C PRO A 121 6.39 17.22 -10.66
N PRO A 122 5.47 16.59 -9.91
CA PRO A 122 5.09 17.07 -8.58
C PRO A 122 6.32 17.02 -7.67
N CYS A 123 6.55 18.13 -6.96
CA CYS A 123 7.55 18.25 -5.92
C CYS A 123 7.34 17.16 -4.85
N VAL A 124 8.31 16.27 -4.68
CA VAL A 124 8.33 15.33 -3.56
C VAL A 124 8.90 16.10 -2.38
N SER A 125 8.02 16.62 -1.53
CA SER A 125 8.42 17.25 -0.27
C SER A 125 8.78 16.16 0.75
N ASP A 126 9.93 16.41 1.39
CA ASP A 126 10.50 15.61 2.47
C ASP A 126 9.61 15.75 3.70
N SER A 127 8.73 14.77 3.92
CA SER A 127 8.03 14.62 5.20
C SER A 127 7.84 13.14 5.49
N GLY A 128 8.69 12.64 6.38
CA GLY A 128 8.71 11.25 6.80
C GLY A 128 7.43 10.87 7.54
N CYS A 129 6.73 9.87 7.01
CA CYS A 129 5.68 9.13 7.70
C CYS A 129 5.78 7.66 7.27
N GLU A 130 6.21 6.80 8.18
CA GLU A 130 6.35 5.35 7.98
C GLU A 130 5.02 4.70 7.59
N GLY A 131 4.92 4.29 6.32
CA GLY A 131 3.85 3.47 5.76
C GLY A 131 4.32 2.03 5.54
N LEU A 132 3.38 1.12 5.26
CA LEU A 132 3.49 -0.35 5.11
C LEU A 132 4.72 -0.92 4.35
N LEU A 133 5.48 -0.08 3.63
CA LEU A 133 6.68 -0.38 2.87
C LEU A 133 8.00 -0.02 3.60
N SER A 134 7.93 0.66 4.75
CA SER A 134 9.09 0.99 5.60
C SER A 134 9.77 -0.27 6.13
N ASP A 135 8.99 -1.29 6.47
CA ASP A 135 9.49 -2.64 6.85
C ASP A 135 10.30 -3.32 5.73
N PHE A 136 10.18 -2.81 4.50
CA PHE A 136 10.90 -3.26 3.30
C PHE A 136 11.97 -2.26 2.83
N GLY A 137 12.33 -1.28 3.67
CA GLY A 137 13.36 -0.27 3.39
C GLY A 137 12.95 0.76 2.34
N CYS A 138 11.65 0.95 2.11
CA CYS A 138 11.12 1.83 1.07
C CYS A 138 10.23 2.90 1.71
N ASN A 139 10.72 4.14 1.74
CA ASN A 139 9.94 5.28 2.24
C ASN A 139 9.03 5.75 1.10
N VAL A 140 7.75 5.35 1.16
CA VAL A 140 6.72 5.84 0.22
C VAL A 140 5.95 6.93 0.94
N PRO A 141 5.80 8.14 0.34
CA PRO A 141 5.03 9.22 0.94
C PRO A 141 3.63 8.76 1.35
N ALA A 142 3.07 9.38 2.39
CA ALA A 142 1.69 9.13 2.77
C ALA A 142 0.77 9.27 1.54
N PRO A 143 -0.12 8.30 1.25
CA PRO A 143 -0.98 8.40 0.08
C PRO A 143 -1.83 9.66 0.17
N GLU A 144 -1.57 10.62 -0.71
CA GLU A 144 -2.46 11.77 -0.87
C GLU A 144 -3.83 11.25 -1.30
N ALA A 145 -4.90 11.83 -0.75
CA ALA A 145 -6.26 11.45 -1.14
C ALA A 145 -6.42 11.68 -2.64
N HIS A 146 -6.80 10.64 -3.39
CA HIS A 146 -6.98 10.72 -4.83
C HIS A 146 -7.94 11.88 -5.18
N PRO A 147 -7.67 12.71 -6.21
CA PRO A 147 -8.50 13.89 -6.53
C PRO A 147 -10.00 13.58 -6.66
N VAL A 148 -10.33 12.39 -7.18
CA VAL A 148 -11.71 11.90 -7.27
C VAL A 148 -12.35 11.74 -5.89
N ASN A 149 -11.64 11.24 -4.88
CA ASN A 149 -12.19 11.05 -3.54
C ASN A 149 -12.46 12.39 -2.86
N ARG A 150 -11.64 13.41 -3.13
CA ARG A 150 -11.89 14.79 -2.70
C ARG A 150 -13.13 15.34 -3.40
N PHE A 151 -13.18 15.25 -4.72
CA PHE A 151 -14.35 15.65 -5.50
C PHE A 151 -15.64 14.99 -5.02
N LEU A 152 -15.65 13.67 -4.79
CA LEU A 152 -16.83 12.94 -4.35
C LEU A 152 -17.29 13.38 -2.96
N ARG A 153 -16.36 13.66 -2.05
CA ARG A 153 -16.73 14.23 -0.75
C ARG A 153 -17.37 15.60 -0.94
N ASP A 154 -16.68 16.51 -1.61
CA ASP A 154 -17.16 17.87 -1.81
C ASP A 154 -18.53 17.87 -2.52
N TRP A 155 -18.73 16.93 -3.46
CA TRP A 155 -20.00 16.72 -4.14
C TRP A 155 -21.12 16.34 -3.18
N PHE A 156 -20.94 15.31 -2.34
CA PHE A 156 -21.96 14.82 -1.41
C PHE A 156 -22.11 15.68 -0.14
N GLU A 157 -21.13 16.49 0.20
CA GLU A 157 -21.23 17.52 1.25
C GLU A 157 -21.87 18.81 0.73
N SER A 158 -21.85 19.04 -0.59
CA SER A 158 -22.55 20.16 -1.23
C SER A 158 -24.05 19.91 -1.41
N GLU A 159 -24.82 20.98 -1.58
CA GLU A 159 -26.26 20.94 -1.90
C GLU A 159 -26.59 20.24 -3.23
N ARG A 160 -25.59 19.87 -4.04
CA ARG A 160 -25.78 19.19 -5.34
C ARG A 160 -25.76 17.67 -5.25
N GLY A 161 -25.21 17.11 -4.18
CA GLY A 161 -25.06 15.67 -4.02
C GLY A 161 -25.98 15.16 -2.92
N GLU A 162 -27.25 14.95 -3.23
CA GLU A 162 -28.17 14.36 -2.26
C GLU A 162 -27.81 12.89 -1.98
N LEU A 163 -27.43 12.62 -0.74
CA LEU A 163 -27.45 11.26 -0.21
C LEU A 163 -28.89 10.89 0.15
N GLY A 164 -29.25 9.63 -0.13
CA GLY A 164 -30.53 9.09 0.34
C GLY A 164 -30.69 9.27 1.85
N LYS A 165 -31.93 9.44 2.33
CA LYS A 165 -32.23 9.71 3.75
C LYS A 165 -31.52 8.71 4.66
N GLY A 166 -30.70 9.22 5.58
CA GLY A 166 -29.98 8.42 6.59
C GLY A 166 -28.68 7.78 6.11
N LEU A 167 -28.29 7.96 4.84
CA LEU A 167 -26.99 7.54 4.31
C LEU A 167 -25.91 8.55 4.69
N ARG A 168 -24.71 8.06 4.98
CA ARG A 168 -23.55 8.88 5.39
C ARG A 168 -22.32 8.61 4.53
N LEU A 169 -21.37 9.55 4.57
CA LEU A 169 -20.03 9.33 4.04
C LEU A 169 -19.16 8.58 5.07
N CYS A 170 -18.14 7.89 4.56
CA CYS A 170 -17.08 7.33 5.39
C CYS A 170 -16.35 8.47 6.11
N SER A 171 -16.19 8.37 7.43
CA SER A 171 -15.57 9.41 8.25
C SER A 171 -14.08 9.64 7.93
N HIS A 172 -13.43 8.71 7.22
CA HIS A 172 -12.06 8.95 6.78
C HIS A 172 -12.01 10.02 5.68
N GLY A 173 -11.36 11.13 6.01
CA GLY A 173 -11.08 12.28 5.14
C GLY A 173 -10.28 12.00 3.85
N GLY A 174 -9.87 10.77 3.55
CA GLY A 174 -9.30 10.38 2.25
C GLY A 174 -10.20 9.50 1.39
N CYS A 175 -11.35 9.05 1.91
CA CYS A 175 -12.15 7.99 1.29
C CYS A 175 -13.21 8.53 0.31
N GLY A 176 -14.10 9.41 0.77
CA GLY A 176 -15.17 9.96 -0.08
C GLY A 176 -16.25 8.94 -0.48
N ARG A 177 -16.27 7.75 0.13
CA ARG A 177 -17.27 6.71 -0.17
C ARG A 177 -18.59 6.98 0.57
N PRO A 178 -19.73 7.04 -0.13
CA PRO A 178 -21.05 7.07 0.49
C PRO A 178 -21.56 5.66 0.84
N GLU A 179 -22.41 5.56 1.86
CA GLU A 179 -23.22 4.38 2.09
C GLU A 179 -24.15 4.13 0.89
N THR A 180 -24.29 2.86 0.51
CA THR A 180 -25.30 2.44 -0.47
C THR A 180 -26.58 1.95 0.20
N ARG A 181 -26.49 1.62 1.49
CA ARG A 181 -27.58 1.15 2.36
C ARG A 181 -27.39 1.73 3.76
N ALA A 182 -28.49 2.05 4.44
CA ALA A 182 -28.43 2.58 5.79
C ALA A 182 -27.66 1.62 6.72
N HIS A 183 -26.74 2.18 7.51
CA HIS A 183 -25.93 1.44 8.48
C HIS A 183 -24.98 0.38 7.88
N GLU A 184 -24.59 0.54 6.61
CA GLU A 184 -23.57 -0.29 5.96
C GLU A 184 -22.19 -0.13 6.65
N PHE A 185 -21.90 1.07 7.16
CA PHE A 185 -20.59 1.37 7.73
C PHE A 185 -20.46 0.96 9.20
N ARG A 186 -19.25 0.54 9.56
CA ARG A 186 -18.93 0.12 10.93
C ARG A 186 -18.63 1.34 11.80
N ARG A 187 -19.32 1.43 12.94
CA ARG A 187 -19.05 2.45 13.96
C ARG A 187 -17.72 2.19 14.68
N CYS A 188 -17.05 3.26 15.09
CA CYS A 188 -15.94 3.14 16.04
C CYS A 188 -16.45 2.50 17.33
N SER A 189 -15.77 1.46 17.82
CA SER A 189 -16.20 0.73 19.01
C SER A 189 -16.00 1.51 20.31
N VAL A 190 -15.19 2.58 20.30
CA VAL A 190 -14.90 3.40 21.48
C VAL A 190 -15.91 4.54 21.60
N CYS A 191 -16.00 5.39 20.57
CA CYS A 191 -16.88 6.55 20.62
C CYS A 191 -18.25 6.33 19.97
N GLY A 192 -18.45 5.34 19.11
CA GLY A 192 -19.72 5.15 18.40
C GLY A 192 -20.13 6.24 17.39
N MET A 193 -19.47 7.41 17.37
CA MET A 193 -19.88 8.60 16.60
C MET A 193 -19.50 8.55 15.13
N VAL A 194 -18.30 8.04 14.82
CA VAL A 194 -17.78 7.97 13.44
C VAL A 194 -18.01 6.60 12.81
N ASN A 195 -18.13 6.58 11.49
CA ASN A 195 -18.50 5.40 10.71
C ASN A 195 -17.53 5.16 9.56
N TYR A 196 -17.06 3.92 9.40
CA TYR A 196 -16.05 3.56 8.42
C TYR A 196 -16.53 2.47 7.48
N CYS A 197 -16.26 2.65 6.18
CA CYS A 197 -16.54 1.63 5.16
C CYS A 197 -15.65 0.38 5.28
N SER A 198 -14.52 0.48 6.00
CA SER A 198 -13.57 -0.62 6.18
C SER A 198 -12.68 -0.41 7.41
N ARG A 199 -12.07 -1.51 7.90
CA ARG A 199 -11.03 -1.42 8.95
C ARG A 199 -9.78 -0.64 8.51
N GLY A 200 -9.47 -0.63 7.22
CA GLY A 200 -8.36 0.17 6.68
C GLY A 200 -8.62 1.67 6.83
N CYS A 201 -9.82 2.13 6.48
CA CYS A 201 -10.22 3.54 6.68
C CYS A 201 -10.21 3.94 8.15
N GLN A 202 -10.69 3.07 9.04
CA GLN A 202 -10.61 3.32 10.48
C GLN A 202 -9.16 3.46 10.96
N ALA A 203 -8.27 2.55 10.56
CA ALA A 203 -6.87 2.58 11.00
C ALA A 203 -6.11 3.82 10.49
N LEU A 204 -6.36 4.22 9.23
CA LEU A 204 -5.77 5.44 8.67
C LEU A 204 -6.27 6.69 9.38
N ASP A 205 -7.59 6.80 9.57
CA ASP A 205 -8.19 7.94 10.26
C ASP A 205 -7.76 8.02 11.73
N TRP A 206 -7.63 6.87 12.41
CA TRP A 206 -7.08 6.75 13.75
C TRP A 206 -5.66 7.31 13.85
N LYS A 207 -4.80 6.98 12.88
CA LYS A 207 -3.41 7.47 12.85
C LYS A 207 -3.34 8.98 12.57
N LEU A 208 -4.24 9.51 11.74
CA LEU A 208 -4.20 10.91 11.29
C LEU A 208 -4.84 11.89 12.27
N ARG A 209 -6.05 11.58 12.78
CA ARG A 209 -6.83 12.52 13.60
C ARG A 209 -7.64 11.86 14.71
N HIS A 210 -8.27 10.73 14.41
CA HIS A 210 -9.37 10.25 15.26
C HIS A 210 -8.88 9.78 16.63
N LYS A 211 -7.63 9.29 16.76
CA LYS A 211 -7.06 8.91 18.06
C LYS A 211 -7.08 10.05 19.08
N ALA A 212 -6.90 11.30 18.64
CA ALA A 212 -6.91 12.46 19.52
C ALA A 212 -8.33 12.96 19.85
N GLU A 213 -9.30 12.70 18.96
CA GLU A 213 -10.68 13.18 19.06
C GLU A 213 -11.65 12.12 19.65
N CYS A 214 -11.21 10.88 19.80
CA CYS A 214 -12.07 9.77 20.19
C CYS A 214 -12.38 9.77 21.69
N MET A 215 -13.61 10.15 22.04
CA MET A 215 -14.14 10.14 23.42
C MET A 215 -15.32 9.16 23.55
N PRO A 216 -15.45 8.40 24.65
CA PRO A 216 -16.62 7.57 24.91
C PRO A 216 -17.91 8.39 24.93
N ILE A 217 -18.98 7.88 24.32
CA ILE A 217 -20.30 8.57 24.23
C ILE A 217 -20.82 8.99 25.61
N GLU A 218 -20.61 8.16 26.64
CA GLU A 218 -21.07 8.41 28.00
C GLU A 218 -20.52 9.73 28.56
N ARG A 219 -19.23 10.03 28.31
CA ARG A 219 -18.59 11.27 28.77
C ARG A 219 -19.06 12.52 28.01
N LEU A 220 -19.47 12.37 26.76
CA LEU A 220 -19.98 13.49 25.96
C LEU A 220 -21.38 13.91 26.42
N LEU A 221 -22.21 12.96 26.85
CA LEU A 221 -23.54 13.23 27.40
C LEU A 221 -23.45 13.96 28.74
N ASP A 222 -22.41 13.69 29.53
CA ASP A 222 -22.14 14.40 30.79
C ASP A 222 -21.68 15.85 30.53
N GLU A 223 -20.90 16.12 29.48
CA GLU A 223 -20.43 17.47 29.12
C GLU A 223 -21.54 18.38 28.52
N VAL A 224 -22.54 17.80 27.86
CA VAL A 224 -23.71 18.52 27.32
C VAL A 224 -24.83 18.67 28.37
N GLY A 225 -24.72 17.97 29.50
CA GLY A 225 -25.74 17.82 30.55
C GLY A 225 -25.78 18.89 31.65
N VAL A 226 -25.33 20.13 31.42
CA VAL A 226 -25.59 21.26 32.35
C VAL A 226 -26.03 22.51 31.58
N ALA A 227 -27.30 22.51 31.18
CA ALA A 227 -28.06 23.73 30.94
C ALA A 227 -29.51 23.47 31.35
N GLY A 228 -29.75 23.54 32.67
CA GLY A 228 -31.10 23.73 33.16
C GLY A 228 -31.61 25.11 32.75
N ASN A 229 -32.82 25.17 32.18
CA ASN A 229 -33.71 26.25 32.53
C ASN A 229 -35.17 25.82 32.42
N ASN A 230 -35.84 26.07 33.54
CA ASN A 230 -37.28 26.06 33.73
C ASN A 230 -37.96 27.03 32.76
N GLY A 231 -39.13 26.68 32.26
CA GLY A 231 -40.02 27.63 31.59
C GLY A 231 -41.02 26.99 30.64
N ALA A 232 -42.16 26.55 31.17
CA ALA A 232 -43.38 26.39 30.40
C ALA A 232 -44.60 26.63 31.30
N ASP A 233 -44.92 27.90 31.50
CA ASP A 233 -46.30 28.33 31.77
C ASP A 233 -47.14 28.13 30.51
N GLY A 234 -48.35 27.59 30.65
CA GLY A 234 -49.23 27.40 29.50
C GLY A 234 -50.52 26.60 29.75
N VAL A 235 -51.37 27.08 30.66
CA VAL A 235 -52.85 27.14 30.53
C VAL A 235 -53.65 25.86 30.22
N GLY A 236 -54.55 25.49 31.16
CA GLY A 236 -55.88 24.97 30.81
C GLY A 236 -56.45 23.87 31.71
N GLY A 237 -57.40 24.22 32.58
CA GLY A 237 -58.43 23.28 33.03
C GLY A 237 -58.71 23.25 34.54
N MET A 238 -59.48 24.23 35.04
CA MET A 238 -60.26 24.09 36.27
C MET A 238 -61.73 24.21 35.89
N VAL A 239 -62.47 23.11 36.02
CA VAL A 239 -63.91 23.09 36.26
C VAL A 239 -64.14 22.10 37.38
N GLU A 240 -64.17 22.64 38.59
CA GLU A 240 -64.85 22.16 39.80
C GLU A 240 -66.38 22.17 39.50
N VAL A 241 -67.31 21.33 39.99
CA VAL A 241 -67.51 20.55 41.22
C VAL A 241 -68.63 19.51 40.90
N GLU A 242 -68.66 18.36 41.58
CA GLU A 242 -69.81 17.89 42.41
C GLU A 242 -69.60 16.45 42.92
N GLU A 243 -69.28 16.35 44.21
CA GLU A 243 -69.62 15.20 45.06
C GLU A 243 -71.08 15.36 45.50
N ILE A 244 -71.89 14.31 45.37
CA ILE A 244 -73.00 14.02 46.29
C ILE A 244 -73.05 12.50 46.52
N GLU A 245 -73.09 12.17 47.81
CA GLU A 245 -73.28 10.89 48.55
C GLU A 245 -73.70 9.61 47.80
#